data_AF-S8CLJ3-F1
#
_entry.id   AF-S8CLJ3-F1
#
_cell.length_a   1.000
_cell.length_b   1.000
_cell.length_c   1.000
_cell.angle_alpha   90.00
_cell.angle_beta   90.00
_cell.angle_gamma   90.00
#
_symmetry.space_group_name_H-M   'P 1'
#
loop_
_entity.id
_entity.type
_entity.pdbx_description
1 polymer ?
#
loop_
_entity_poly.entity_id
_entity_poly.type
_entity_poly.pdbx_seq_one_letter_code
_entity_poly.pdbx_strand_id
1 'polypeptide(L)'
;DISKLIMNSNSETRWGNQIGTILLPIFYHDVNSDPIQFVRRAKAMIDKKKLSLEAPVTYKFAHFLVSRFGPKVSGDLNYKVVCSTTFTLSNIVGPKDK
;
A
#
# COMPACT_ATOMS: atom_id res chain seq x y z
N ASP A 1 26.82 -0.72 -9.75
CA ASP A 1 26.64 0.65 -10.27
C ASP A 1 25.21 0.80 -10.79
N ILE A 2 24.29 1.19 -9.89
CA ILE A 2 22.84 1.27 -10.15
C ILE A 2 22.55 2.27 -11.29
N SER A 3 23.42 3.26 -11.43
CA SER A 3 23.45 4.28 -12.48
C SER A 3 23.44 3.69 -13.90
N LYS A 4 24.13 2.56 -14.12
CA LYS A 4 24.20 1.89 -15.44
C LYS A 4 22.94 1.11 -15.80
N LEU A 5 22.17 0.65 -14.80
CA LEU A 5 20.86 0.04 -15.03
C LEU A 5 19.79 1.09 -15.41
N ILE A 6 19.97 2.34 -14.95
CA ILE A 6 19.06 3.45 -15.20
C ILE A 6 19.23 4.04 -16.60
N MET A 7 20.47 4.15 -17.09
CA MET A 7 20.75 4.79 -18.39
C MET A 7 20.40 3.92 -19.61
N ASN A 8 20.29 2.60 -19.44
CA ASN A 8 20.07 1.68 -20.57
C ASN A 8 18.59 1.41 -20.87
N SER A 9 17.69 1.85 -19.99
CA SER A 9 16.24 1.76 -20.19
C SER A 9 15.72 3.05 -20.84
N ASN A 10 15.84 3.16 -22.17
CA ASN A 10 15.07 4.11 -23.00
C ASN A 10 13.58 3.73 -23.05
N SER A 11 13.03 3.17 -21.97
CA SER A 11 11.68 2.66 -21.92
C SER A 11 10.82 3.62 -21.12
N GLU A 12 9.65 4.00 -21.66
CA GLU A 12 8.60 4.80 -20.99
C GLU A 12 8.00 4.10 -19.75
N THR A 13 8.65 3.04 -19.25
CA THR A 13 8.20 2.24 -18.13
C THR A 13 8.64 2.88 -16.82
N ARG A 14 7.65 3.34 -16.05
CA ARG A 14 7.84 3.85 -14.69
C ARG A 14 8.63 2.83 -13.86
N TRP A 15 9.73 3.28 -13.27
CA TRP A 15 10.65 2.45 -12.49
C TRP A 15 10.08 2.16 -11.09
N GLY A 16 10.20 0.91 -10.64
CA GLY A 16 9.83 0.44 -9.29
C GLY A 16 8.40 -0.11 -9.15
N ASN A 17 8.15 -0.81 -8.03
CA ASN A 17 6.81 -1.32 -7.70
C ASN A 17 5.89 -0.15 -7.34
N GLN A 18 4.71 -0.08 -7.97
CA GLN A 18 3.66 0.85 -7.55
C GLN A 18 3.00 0.31 -6.30
N ILE A 19 3.45 0.80 -5.14
CA ILE A 19 2.88 0.44 -3.85
C ILE A 19 1.74 1.41 -3.54
N GLY A 20 0.54 0.87 -3.41
CA GLY A 20 -0.63 1.58 -2.91
C GLY A 20 -1.10 0.93 -1.62
N THR A 21 -1.16 1.70 -0.55
CA THR A 21 -1.62 1.22 0.76
C THR A 21 -3.10 1.54 0.92
N ILE A 22 -3.86 0.58 1.44
CA ILE A 22 -5.24 0.74 1.86
C ILE A 22 -5.28 0.54 3.37
N LEU A 23 -5.71 1.57 4.10
CA LEU A 23 -5.90 1.48 5.55
C LEU A 23 -7.22 0.77 5.83
N LEU A 24 -7.16 -0.38 6.50
CA LEU A 24 -8.34 -1.15 6.86
C LEU A 24 -8.51 -1.11 8.39
N PRO A 25 -9.54 -0.43 8.91
CA PRO A 25 -9.81 -0.47 10.34
C PRO A 25 -10.36 -1.85 10.70
N ILE A 26 -9.54 -2.63 11.39
CA ILE A 26 -9.92 -3.93 11.95
C ILE A 26 -10.59 -3.70 13.30
N PHE A 27 -11.91 -3.84 13.34
CA PHE A 27 -12.68 -3.78 14.57
C PHE A 27 -12.94 -5.21 15.05
N TYR A 28 -12.22 -5.63 16.08
CA TYR A 28 -12.57 -6.81 16.88
C TYR A 28 -13.83 -6.46 17.68
N HIS A 29 -15.01 -6.58 17.07
CA HIS A 29 -16.26 -6.43 17.81
C HIS A 29 -16.46 -7.68 18.66
N ASP A 30 -16.49 -7.46 19.96
CA ASP A 30 -16.95 -8.34 21.04
C ASP A 30 -16.46 -9.80 21.00
N VAL A 31 -15.89 -10.24 22.11
CA VAL A 31 -15.27 -11.58 22.29
C VAL A 31 -16.25 -12.74 21.98
N ASN A 32 -17.55 -12.44 21.92
CA ASN A 32 -18.64 -13.38 21.62
C ASN A 32 -19.15 -13.39 20.17
N SER A 33 -18.56 -12.63 19.24
CA SER A 33 -19.01 -12.63 17.85
C SER A 33 -18.37 -13.75 17.02
N ASP A 34 -19.19 -14.45 16.23
CA ASP A 34 -18.75 -15.57 15.40
C ASP A 34 -17.62 -15.13 14.44
N PRO A 35 -16.44 -15.80 14.47
CA PRO A 35 -15.29 -15.41 13.67
C PRO A 35 -15.59 -15.39 12.16
N ILE A 36 -16.56 -16.18 11.68
CA ILE A 36 -16.97 -16.21 10.28
C ILE A 36 -17.64 -14.90 9.88
N GLN A 37 -18.44 -14.30 10.77
CA GLN A 37 -19.07 -13.01 10.49
C GLN A 37 -18.05 -11.88 10.42
N PHE A 38 -17.00 -11.92 11.25
CA PHE A 38 -15.89 -10.98 11.18
C PHE A 38 -15.20 -11.05 9.81
N VAL A 39 -14.82 -12.26 9.36
CA VAL A 39 -14.17 -12.46 8.06
C VAL A 39 -15.06 -11.96 6.92
N ARG A 40 -16.37 -12.24 6.98
CA ARG A 40 -17.34 -11.78 5.96
C ARG A 40 -17.47 -10.26 5.92
N ARG A 41 -17.47 -9.57 7.07
CA ARG A 41 -17.45 -8.09 7.14
C ARG A 41 -16.14 -7.52 6.64
N ALA A 42 -15.00 -8.09 7.05
CA ALA A 42 -13.68 -7.67 6.59
C ALA A 42 -13.57 -7.79 5.06
N LYS A 43 -14.03 -8.92 4.49
CA LYS A 43 -14.08 -9.12 3.04
C LYS A 43 -14.93 -8.06 2.35
N ALA A 44 -16.13 -7.77 2.84
CA ALA A 44 -16.99 -6.74 2.25
C ALA A 44 -16.37 -5.33 2.30
N MET A 45 -15.67 -4.99 3.39
CA MET A 45 -14.93 -3.73 3.50
C MET A 45 -13.77 -3.67 2.51
N ILE A 46 -13.01 -4.76 2.37
CA ILE A 46 -11.90 -4.86 1.41
C ILE A 46 -12.43 -4.74 -0.02
N ASP A 47 -13.50 -5.44 -0.37
CA ASP A 47 -14.11 -5.38 -1.71
C ASP A 47 -14.57 -3.94 -2.03
N LYS A 48 -15.17 -3.24 -1.06
CA LYS A 48 -15.56 -1.83 -1.22
C LYS A 48 -14.36 -0.91 -1.37
N LYS A 49 -13.28 -1.13 -0.62
CA LYS A 49 -12.03 -0.35 -0.72
C LYS A 49 -11.23 -0.65 -1.98
N LYS A 50 -11.34 -1.86 -2.50
CA LYS A 50 -10.79 -2.25 -3.81
C LYS A 50 -11.50 -1.48 -4.93
N LEU A 51 -12.81 -1.27 -4.80
CA LEU A 51 -13.59 -0.43 -5.72
C LEU A 51 -13.33 1.08 -5.56
N SER A 52 -12.94 1.55 -4.35
CA SER A 52 -12.72 2.98 -4.10
C SER A 52 -11.43 3.55 -4.71
N LEU A 53 -10.64 2.75 -5.44
CA LEU A 53 -9.36 3.17 -6.04
C LEU A 53 -8.43 3.88 -5.03
N GLU A 54 -8.50 3.53 -3.74
CA GLU A 54 -7.65 4.14 -2.72
C GLU A 54 -6.16 3.93 -3.02
N ALA A 55 -5.77 2.77 -3.57
CA ALA A 55 -4.39 2.47 -3.91
C ALA A 55 -3.73 3.50 -4.87
N PRO A 56 -4.29 3.82 -6.05
CA PRO A 56 -3.72 4.85 -6.93
C PRO A 56 -3.80 6.27 -6.35
N VAL A 57 -4.80 6.56 -5.51
CA VAL A 57 -4.89 7.85 -4.81
C VAL A 57 -3.77 8.00 -3.78
N THR A 58 -3.53 6.98 -2.96
CA THR A 58 -2.43 6.96 -1.98
C THR A 58 -1.08 7.13 -2.66
N TYR A 59 -0.86 6.49 -3.81
CA TYR A 59 0.38 6.67 -4.58
C TYR A 59 0.58 8.12 -5.04
N LYS A 60 -0.46 8.74 -5.62
CA LYS A 60 -0.40 10.16 -6.03
C LYS A 60 -0.17 11.08 -4.83
N PHE A 61 -0.80 10.79 -3.69
CA PHE A 61 -0.65 11.56 -2.46
C PHE A 61 0.77 11.45 -1.90
N ALA A 62 1.35 10.25 -1.87
CA ALA A 62 2.74 10.05 -1.45
C ALA A 62 3.71 10.80 -2.37
N HIS A 63 3.51 10.75 -3.69
CA HIS A 63 4.32 11.53 -4.63
C HIS A 63 4.18 13.04 -4.39
N PHE A 64 2.97 13.53 -4.12
CA PHE A 64 2.74 14.93 -3.78
C PHE A 64 3.44 15.34 -2.48
N LEU A 65 3.39 14.48 -1.45
CA LEU A 65 4.06 14.72 -0.18
C LEU A 65 5.58 14.81 -0.33
N VAL A 66 6.19 13.86 -1.05
CA VAL A 66 7.63 13.89 -1.34
C VAL A 66 8.00 15.14 -2.12
N SER A 67 7.20 15.50 -3.13
CA SER A 67 7.47 16.67 -3.96
C SER A 67 7.31 18.00 -3.23
N ARG A 68 6.42 18.09 -2.23
CA ARG A 68 6.12 19.35 -1.51
C ARG A 68 6.88 19.49 -0.20
N PHE A 69 7.00 18.42 0.57
CA PHE A 69 7.60 18.43 1.92
C PHE A 69 8.96 17.73 1.98
N GLY A 70 9.39 17.11 0.88
CA GLY A 70 10.63 16.38 0.81
C GLY A 70 10.56 14.96 1.40
N PRO A 71 11.61 14.16 1.18
CA PRO A 71 11.63 12.75 1.57
C PRO A 71 11.64 12.52 3.08
N LYS A 72 12.21 13.45 3.88
CA LYS A 72 12.25 13.32 5.35
C LYS A 72 10.86 13.31 5.98
N VAL A 73 10.02 14.27 5.60
CA VAL A 73 8.65 14.40 6.15
C VAL A 73 7.77 13.27 5.64
N SER A 74 7.88 12.92 4.36
CA SER A 74 7.15 11.77 3.81
C SER A 74 7.56 10.46 4.50
N GLY A 75 8.83 10.29 4.83
CA GLY A 75 9.34 9.13 5.56
C GLY A 75 8.74 9.02 6.96
N ASP A 76 8.74 10.12 7.74
CA ASP A 76 8.17 10.13 9.09
C ASP A 76 6.66 9.86 9.10
N LEU A 77 5.93 10.38 8.12
CA LEU A 77 4.50 10.10 7.94
C LEU A 77 4.25 8.63 7.59
N ASN A 78 5.02 8.07 6.65
CA ASN A 78 4.89 6.64 6.32
C ASN A 78 5.23 5.77 7.52
N TYR A 79 6.26 6.12 8.30
CA TYR A 79 6.64 5.42 9.51
C TYR A 79 5.51 5.40 10.54
N LYS A 80 4.88 6.56 10.81
CA LYS A 80 3.71 6.64 11.70
C LYS A 80 2.54 5.78 11.24
N VAL A 81 2.24 5.79 9.94
CA VAL A 81 1.16 4.98 9.36
C VAL A 81 1.46 3.48 9.52
N VAL A 82 2.67 3.05 9.23
CA VAL A 82 3.09 1.65 9.35
C VAL A 82 3.09 1.21 10.82
N CYS A 83 3.67 2.01 11.72
CA CYS A 83 3.69 1.71 13.16
C CYS A 83 2.30 1.72 13.81
N SER A 84 1.34 2.44 13.24
CA SER A 84 -0.06 2.44 13.72
C SER A 84 -0.89 1.28 13.14
N THR A 85 -0.36 0.54 12.16
CA THR A 85 -1.09 -0.53 11.47
C THR A 85 -0.62 -1.90 11.95
N THR A 86 -1.53 -2.75 12.42
CA THR A 86 -1.18 -4.07 12.98
C THR A 86 -0.75 -5.09 11.92
N PHE A 87 -1.34 -5.06 10.72
CA PHE A 87 -1.06 -6.02 9.66
C PHE A 87 -0.93 -5.35 8.29
N THR A 88 0.09 -5.72 7.53
CA THR A 88 0.29 -5.27 6.15
C THR A 88 0.22 -6.47 5.20
N LEU A 89 -0.65 -6.39 4.19
CA LEU A 89 -0.79 -7.41 3.15
C LEU A 89 -0.36 -6.81 1.81
N SER A 90 0.54 -7.49 1.09
CA SER A 90 1.02 -7.06 -0.22
C SER A 90 0.71 -8.10 -1.27
N ASN A 91 0.05 -7.70 -2.37
CA ASN A 91 -0.10 -8.53 -3.55
C ASN A 91 1.03 -8.21 -4.55
N ILE A 92 2.27 -8.57 -4.20
CA ILE A 92 3.41 -8.50 -5.11
C ILE A 92 3.53 -9.87 -5.75
N VAL A 93 3.33 -9.95 -7.07
CA VAL A 93 3.66 -11.16 -7.82
C VAL A 93 5.16 -11.37 -7.72
N GLY A 94 5.57 -12.47 -7.10
CA GLY A 94 6.98 -12.86 -7.01
C GLY A 94 7.60 -13.07 -8.39
N PRO A 95 8.93 -12.94 -8.52
CA PRO A 95 9.62 -13.28 -9.75
C PRO A 95 9.23 -14.70 -10.17
N LYS A 96 8.80 -14.87 -11.42
CA LYS A 96 8.64 -16.21 -11.97
C LYS A 96 10.03 -16.72 -12.33
N ASP A 97 10.47 -17.79 -11.69
CA ASP A 97 11.67 -18.49 -12.10
C ASP A 97 11.52 -18.97 -13.56
N LYS A 98 12.63 -18.88 -14.31
CA LYS A 98 12.74 -19.40 -15.67
C LYS A 98 13.12 -20.87 -15.64
#